data_AF-A0A2E3EEA2-F1
#
_entry.id   AF-A0A2E3EEA2-F1
#
_cell.length_a   1.000
_cell.length_b   1.000
_cell.length_c   1.000
_cell.angle_alpha   90.00
_cell.angle_beta   90.00
_cell.angle_gamma   90.00
#
_symmetry.space_group_name_H-M   'P 1'
#
loop_
_entity.id
_entity.type
_entity.pdbx_description
1 polymer ?
#
loop_
_entity_poly.entity_id
_entity_poly.type
_entity_poly.pdbx_seq_one_letter_code
_entity_poly.pdbx_strand_id
1 'polypeptide(L)'
;MVFVILMVAKSFIATAEETMFYGSCDASAAVALDNNTFVVADDEDNILRIYSLKRPGMPLAEYPLDVFLGVQNESHAESDIEACARVGDLIYWITSHGRNKKGKWRNSRYRLFSTKVINEEGKFILKPEGIAYENLLSALVSCEDLNLKASVGVIGEDAGKVLAPKEQGLNIEGLSTNADGSVLYIGLRNPIPEQQAILIPIKNPNAVVHGKAEPILGKPVHLNVQRRGIRSIEYSSYHKRFFLVAGDRSDKLSSVLYSWDGAPKSVPKKIRSFVNLNPEAIAPISGSGKILILSDDGTVAHRVDQEDSFDKLVDGKCACKSLKDPRKKRFRSLTLNLNKQSVR
;
A
#
# COMPACT_ATOMS: atom_id res chain seq x y z
N MET A 1 -1.88 13.32 -58.30
CA MET A 1 -0.93 12.63 -57.41
C MET A 1 -1.23 13.07 -55.99
N VAL A 2 -1.90 12.23 -55.19
CA VAL A 2 -2.24 12.54 -53.79
C VAL A 2 -1.13 11.97 -52.91
N PHE A 3 -0.38 12.83 -52.22
CA PHE A 3 0.60 12.41 -51.23
C PHE A 3 -0.14 12.05 -49.93
N VAL A 4 -0.20 10.76 -49.62
CA VAL A 4 -0.62 10.27 -48.31
C VAL A 4 0.58 10.37 -47.37
N ILE A 5 0.54 11.31 -46.43
CA ILE A 5 1.52 11.41 -45.36
C ILE A 5 1.18 10.32 -44.33
N LEU A 6 1.97 9.25 -44.31
CA LEU A 6 1.89 8.19 -43.33
C LEU A 6 2.48 8.71 -42.00
N MET A 7 1.65 9.16 -41.06
CA MET A 7 2.08 9.43 -39.69
C MET A 7 2.37 8.09 -39.00
N VAL A 8 3.64 7.70 -38.92
CA VAL A 8 4.08 6.59 -38.09
C VAL A 8 4.03 7.06 -36.63
N ALA A 9 3.01 6.61 -35.89
CA ALA A 9 2.95 6.78 -34.45
C ALA A 9 4.12 6.00 -33.82
N LYS A 10 5.15 6.73 -33.36
CA LYS A 10 6.19 6.15 -32.51
C LYS A 10 5.57 5.81 -31.16
N SER A 11 5.26 4.54 -30.96
CA SER A 11 4.98 3.99 -29.63
C SER A 11 6.25 4.14 -28.79
N PHE A 12 6.29 5.16 -27.94
CA PHE A 12 7.30 5.25 -26.88
C PHE A 12 7.02 4.09 -25.91
N ILE A 13 7.76 3.00 -26.06
CA ILE A 13 7.89 2.02 -24.99
C ILE A 13 8.68 2.74 -23.90
N ALA A 14 7.98 3.19 -22.84
CA ALA A 14 8.64 3.68 -21.65
C ALA A 14 9.52 2.55 -21.11
N THR A 15 10.83 2.68 -21.27
CA THR A 15 11.82 1.81 -20.63
C THR A 15 11.72 2.08 -19.14
N ALA A 16 11.21 1.10 -18.41
CA ALA A 16 11.06 1.20 -16.97
C ALA A 16 12.33 0.63 -16.34
N GLU A 17 13.05 1.45 -15.58
CA GLU A 17 14.27 1.05 -14.89
C GLU A 17 13.89 0.31 -13.60
N GLU A 18 14.32 -0.95 -13.49
CA GLU A 18 14.22 -1.72 -12.26
C GLU A 18 15.35 -1.31 -11.32
N THR A 19 15.04 -1.05 -10.06
CA THR A 19 15.99 -0.64 -9.03
C THR A 19 15.76 -1.45 -7.76
N MET A 20 16.85 -1.84 -7.10
CA MET A 20 16.81 -2.61 -5.85
C MET A 20 17.07 -1.72 -4.63
N PHE A 21 16.31 -1.96 -3.56
CA PHE A 21 16.52 -1.41 -2.22
C PHE A 21 16.72 -2.53 -1.21
N TYR A 22 17.41 -2.25 -0.10
CA TYR A 22 17.85 -3.27 0.87
C TYR A 22 17.39 -2.94 2.29
N GLY A 23 17.37 -3.93 3.18
CA GLY A 23 16.94 -3.77 4.58
C GLY A 23 15.48 -4.14 4.85
N SER A 24 14.72 -4.49 3.82
CA SER A 24 13.30 -4.86 3.84
C SER A 24 12.99 -5.71 2.59
N CYS A 25 11.93 -6.51 2.61
CA CYS A 25 11.54 -7.39 1.50
C CYS A 25 10.11 -7.16 1.02
N ASP A 26 9.18 -6.83 1.91
CA ASP A 26 7.74 -6.85 1.65
C ASP A 26 7.23 -5.40 1.59
N ALA A 27 7.62 -4.63 0.57
CA ALA A 27 7.27 -3.21 0.48
C ALA A 27 5.76 -3.02 0.24
N SER A 28 5.02 -2.75 1.32
CA SER A 28 3.56 -2.73 1.37
C SER A 28 2.96 -1.31 1.29
N ALA A 29 3.67 -0.29 1.76
CA ALA A 29 3.24 1.10 1.62
C ALA A 29 4.41 2.03 1.28
N ALA A 30 4.17 3.05 0.47
CA ALA A 30 5.21 4.03 0.13
C ALA A 30 4.67 5.43 -0.15
N VAL A 31 5.46 6.45 0.21
CA VAL A 31 5.16 7.84 -0.15
C VAL A 31 6.41 8.64 -0.46
N ALA A 32 6.34 9.43 -1.53
CA ALA A 32 7.40 10.36 -1.89
C ALA A 32 7.45 11.55 -0.92
N LEU A 33 8.64 11.82 -0.37
CA LEU A 33 8.90 13.01 0.43
C LEU A 33 9.29 14.20 -0.45
N ASP A 34 10.09 13.93 -1.48
CA ASP A 34 10.48 14.85 -2.54
C ASP A 34 10.85 14.08 -3.83
N ASN A 35 11.59 14.70 -4.75
CA ASN A 35 12.02 14.08 -6.02
C ASN A 35 13.09 12.99 -5.88
N ASN A 36 13.65 12.79 -4.68
CA ASN A 36 14.75 11.88 -4.41
C ASN A 36 14.47 10.93 -3.23
N THR A 37 13.60 11.30 -2.32
CA THR A 37 13.47 10.65 -1.02
C THR A 37 12.05 10.15 -0.86
N PHE A 38 11.90 8.94 -0.35
CA PHE A 38 10.60 8.32 -0.11
C PHE A 38 10.64 7.48 1.16
N VAL A 39 9.48 7.31 1.78
CA VAL A 39 9.26 6.45 2.94
C VAL A 39 8.65 5.15 2.45
N VAL A 40 9.02 4.04 3.09
CA VAL A 40 8.46 2.70 2.87
C VAL A 40 8.09 2.07 4.22
N ALA A 41 6.96 1.38 4.25
CA ALA A 41 6.64 0.40 5.27
C ALA A 41 6.85 -1.03 4.72
N ASP A 42 7.12 -1.97 5.63
CA ASP A 42 7.22 -3.40 5.37
C ASP A 42 6.13 -4.06 6.23
N ASP A 43 5.29 -4.93 5.67
CA ASP A 43 4.16 -5.54 6.41
C ASP A 43 4.62 -6.55 7.48
N GLU A 44 5.88 -6.98 7.45
CA GLU A 44 6.45 -7.92 8.42
C GLU A 44 7.08 -7.23 9.65
N ASP A 45 7.09 -5.89 9.74
CA ASP A 45 7.55 -5.15 10.92
C ASP A 45 6.88 -3.77 11.15
N ASN A 46 7.24 -3.13 12.26
CA ASN A 46 6.69 -1.84 12.68
C ASN A 46 7.67 -0.67 12.41
N ILE A 47 8.51 -0.77 11.38
CA ILE A 47 9.58 0.20 11.09
C ILE A 47 9.30 0.93 9.78
N LEU A 48 9.20 2.26 9.86
CA LEU A 48 9.20 3.10 8.66
C LEU A 48 10.64 3.39 8.22
N ARG A 49 10.90 3.25 6.93
CA ARG A 49 12.25 3.37 6.35
C ARG A 49 12.30 4.47 5.31
N ILE A 50 13.30 5.34 5.39
CA ILE A 50 13.52 6.40 4.38
C ILE A 50 14.61 5.95 3.42
N TYR A 51 14.37 6.05 2.11
CA TYR A 51 15.31 5.65 1.06
C TYR A 51 15.65 6.81 0.10
N SER A 52 16.75 6.66 -0.65
CA SER A 52 17.15 7.57 -1.73
C SER A 52 17.01 6.94 -3.11
N LEU A 53 16.29 7.60 -4.01
CA LEU A 53 16.19 7.26 -5.43
C LEU A 53 17.50 7.49 -6.19
N LYS A 54 18.29 8.52 -5.85
CA LYS A 54 19.60 8.77 -6.49
C LYS A 54 20.70 7.83 -6.02
N ARG A 55 20.59 7.30 -4.79
CA ARG A 55 21.53 6.33 -4.21
C ARG A 55 20.76 5.14 -3.65
N PRO A 56 20.21 4.27 -4.52
CA PRO A 56 19.53 3.06 -4.07
C PRO A 56 20.45 2.19 -3.22
N GLY A 57 19.91 1.55 -2.18
CA GLY A 57 20.70 0.85 -1.18
C GLY A 57 19.92 0.63 0.11
N MET A 58 20.66 0.58 1.22
CA MET A 58 20.11 0.55 2.58
C MET A 58 19.33 1.85 2.90
N PRO A 59 18.40 1.81 3.87
CA PRO A 59 17.69 3.00 4.30
C PRO A 59 18.64 4.07 4.84
N LEU A 60 18.31 5.33 4.57
CA LEU A 60 18.95 6.53 5.14
C LEU A 60 18.60 6.71 6.62
N ALA A 61 17.42 6.25 7.03
CA ALA A 61 16.92 6.32 8.39
C ALA A 61 15.79 5.30 8.60
N GLU A 62 15.65 4.85 9.84
CA GLU A 62 14.63 3.91 10.30
C GLU A 62 13.91 4.48 11.52
N TYR A 63 12.60 4.28 11.59
CA TYR A 63 11.74 4.82 12.64
C TYR A 63 10.85 3.69 13.19
N PRO A 64 11.27 3.01 14.27
CA PRO A 64 10.45 2.00 14.91
C PRO A 64 9.22 2.64 15.56
N LEU A 65 8.07 1.96 15.44
CA LEU A 65 6.77 2.47 15.88
C LEU A 65 6.14 1.66 17.03
N ASP A 66 6.78 0.59 17.52
CA ASP A 66 6.18 -0.35 18.48
C ASP A 66 5.60 0.33 19.73
N VAL A 67 6.33 1.31 20.29
CA VAL A 67 5.88 2.10 21.45
C VAL A 67 4.62 2.90 21.11
N PHE A 68 4.63 3.59 19.97
CA PHE A 68 3.54 4.47 19.56
C PHE A 68 2.29 3.70 19.17
N LEU A 69 2.45 2.55 18.53
CA LEU A 69 1.34 1.65 18.15
C LEU A 69 0.78 0.87 19.34
N GLY A 70 1.49 0.88 20.49
CA GLY A 70 1.06 0.21 21.71
C GLY A 70 1.17 -1.31 21.66
N VAL A 71 2.09 -1.86 20.86
CA VAL A 71 2.14 -3.31 20.54
C VAL A 71 3.27 -4.07 21.23
N GLN A 72 4.10 -3.40 22.04
CA GLN A 72 5.31 -3.99 22.65
C GLN A 72 5.05 -5.23 23.52
N ASN A 73 3.87 -5.32 24.12
CA ASN A 73 3.50 -6.42 25.02
C ASN A 73 2.64 -7.50 24.32
N GLU A 74 2.43 -7.36 23.00
CA GLU A 74 1.64 -8.31 22.23
C GLU A 74 2.47 -9.55 21.89
N SER A 75 1.84 -10.73 22.01
CA SER A 75 2.45 -11.99 21.56
C SER A 75 2.76 -12.02 20.04
N HIS A 76 2.09 -11.13 19.29
CA HIS A 76 2.26 -10.91 17.86
C HIS A 76 2.24 -9.40 17.61
N ALA A 77 3.39 -8.75 17.83
CA ALA A 77 3.49 -7.29 17.82
C ALA A 77 3.48 -6.64 16.43
N GLU A 78 3.74 -7.40 15.35
CA GLU A 78 3.67 -6.91 13.97
C GLU A 78 2.27 -6.37 13.65
N SER A 79 2.22 -5.14 13.16
CA SER A 79 0.99 -4.40 12.90
C SER A 79 0.49 -4.54 11.47
N ASP A 80 1.22 -5.13 10.53
CA ASP A 80 0.76 -5.31 9.14
C ASP A 80 0.46 -3.92 8.53
N ILE A 81 1.44 -3.02 8.47
CA ILE A 81 1.25 -1.67 7.89
C ILE A 81 1.16 -1.81 6.38
N GLU A 82 0.03 -1.44 5.78
CA GLU A 82 -0.31 -1.82 4.39
C GLU A 82 -0.53 -0.65 3.45
N ALA A 83 -0.84 0.55 3.94
CA ALA A 83 -1.03 1.68 3.05
C ALA A 83 -0.78 3.03 3.73
N CYS A 84 -0.54 4.05 2.91
CA CYS A 84 -0.31 5.41 3.39
C CYS A 84 -0.83 6.49 2.43
N ALA A 85 -1.14 7.67 2.97
CA ALA A 85 -1.51 8.83 2.17
C ALA A 85 -0.96 10.11 2.81
N ARG A 86 -0.33 10.97 2.02
CA ARG A 86 0.27 12.22 2.52
C ARG A 86 -0.59 13.44 2.21
N VAL A 87 -0.76 14.29 3.22
CA VAL A 87 -1.41 15.61 3.15
C VAL A 87 -0.48 16.64 3.81
N GLY A 88 0.18 17.46 2.98
CA GLY A 88 1.21 18.39 3.46
C GLY A 88 2.35 17.65 4.18
N ASP A 89 2.57 17.97 5.44
CA ASP A 89 3.60 17.32 6.27
C ASP A 89 3.08 16.13 7.07
N LEU A 90 1.78 15.82 7.00
CA LEU A 90 1.21 14.67 7.68
C LEU A 90 1.10 13.49 6.70
N ILE A 91 1.53 12.31 7.14
CA ILE A 91 1.31 11.04 6.45
C ILE A 91 0.38 10.22 7.31
N TYR A 92 -0.79 9.87 6.77
CA TYR A 92 -1.69 8.87 7.33
C TYR A 92 -1.19 7.49 6.95
N TRP A 93 -1.26 6.56 7.89
CA TRP A 93 -0.90 5.16 7.73
C TRP A 93 -2.04 4.29 8.21
N ILE A 94 -2.23 3.15 7.56
CA ILE A 94 -3.26 2.18 7.94
C ILE A 94 -2.67 0.78 7.86
N THR A 95 -3.07 -0.04 8.82
CA THR A 95 -2.75 -1.47 8.83
C THR A 95 -3.80 -2.29 8.07
N SER A 96 -3.56 -3.58 7.87
CA SER A 96 -4.48 -4.45 7.10
C SER A 96 -5.90 -4.54 7.63
N HIS A 97 -6.10 -4.34 8.94
CA HIS A 97 -7.36 -4.63 9.64
C HIS A 97 -7.85 -6.07 9.37
N GLY A 98 -6.93 -6.96 9.02
CA GLY A 98 -7.17 -8.36 8.71
C GLY A 98 -6.80 -9.27 9.86
N ARG A 99 -7.40 -10.47 9.85
CA ARG A 99 -6.88 -11.58 10.67
C ARG A 99 -5.63 -12.15 10.01
N ASN A 100 -4.91 -13.01 10.72
CA ASN A 100 -3.77 -13.70 10.11
C ASN A 100 -4.21 -14.79 9.11
N LYS A 101 -3.24 -15.45 8.45
CA LYS A 101 -3.48 -16.55 7.49
C LYS A 101 -4.24 -17.77 8.02
N LYS A 102 -4.38 -17.91 9.35
CA LYS A 102 -5.17 -18.96 10.01
C LYS A 102 -6.56 -18.45 10.45
N GLY A 103 -6.88 -17.19 10.17
CA GLY A 103 -8.07 -16.49 10.64
C GLY A 103 -8.10 -16.30 12.14
N LYS A 104 -6.93 -16.11 12.77
CA LYS A 104 -6.84 -15.70 14.17
C LYS A 104 -6.81 -14.18 14.30
N TRP A 105 -7.44 -13.69 15.34
CA TRP A 105 -7.44 -12.28 15.71
C TRP A 105 -6.03 -11.82 16.12
N ARG A 106 -5.70 -10.57 15.75
CA ARG A 106 -4.41 -9.93 16.00
C ARG A 106 -4.61 -8.46 16.37
N ASN A 107 -4.63 -8.15 17.66
CA ASN A 107 -4.90 -6.79 18.16
C ASN A 107 -3.99 -5.72 17.54
N SER A 108 -2.74 -6.07 17.25
CA SER A 108 -1.74 -5.19 16.62
C SER A 108 -2.13 -4.70 15.22
N ARG A 109 -3.00 -5.43 14.49
CA ARG A 109 -3.33 -5.18 13.08
C ARG A 109 -4.47 -4.21 12.82
N TYR A 110 -4.96 -3.53 13.85
CA TYR A 110 -6.10 -2.61 13.77
C TYR A 110 -5.66 -1.21 14.18
N ARG A 111 -4.89 -0.52 13.33
CA ARG A 111 -4.39 0.85 13.58
C ARG A 111 -4.59 1.74 12.36
N LEU A 112 -5.25 2.87 12.58
CA LEU A 112 -5.19 4.05 11.70
C LEU A 112 -4.43 5.14 12.45
N PHE A 113 -3.32 5.61 11.90
CA PHE A 113 -2.44 6.53 12.61
C PHE A 113 -1.78 7.53 11.67
N SER A 114 -0.97 8.44 12.22
CA SER A 114 -0.20 9.39 11.41
C SER A 114 1.21 9.62 11.92
N THR A 115 2.07 10.02 10.98
CA THR A 115 3.40 10.57 11.27
C THR A 115 3.54 11.93 10.61
N LYS A 116 4.23 12.84 11.28
CA LYS A 116 4.67 14.11 10.72
C LYS A 116 6.05 14.00 10.10
N VAL A 117 6.20 14.56 8.91
CA VAL A 117 7.46 14.75 8.20
C VAL A 117 8.06 16.10 8.58
N ILE A 118 9.32 16.10 8.99
CA ILE A 118 10.09 17.30 9.28
C ILE A 118 11.31 17.29 8.36
N ASN A 119 11.62 18.42 7.73
CA ASN A 119 12.83 18.59 6.92
C ASN A 119 13.78 19.54 7.62
N GLU A 120 14.90 19.00 8.11
CA GLU A 120 15.99 19.74 8.73
C GLU A 120 17.17 19.76 7.76
N GLU A 121 17.35 20.88 7.05
CA GLU A 121 18.48 21.10 6.14
C GLU A 121 18.69 20.00 5.08
N GLY A 122 17.59 19.44 4.55
CA GLY A 122 17.63 18.39 3.53
C GLY A 122 17.64 16.96 4.10
N LYS A 123 17.61 16.81 5.43
CA LYS A 123 17.38 15.52 6.10
C LYS A 123 15.93 15.42 6.56
N PHE A 124 15.26 14.35 6.13
CA PHE A 124 13.90 14.06 6.56
C PHE A 124 13.88 13.27 7.87
N ILE A 125 13.01 13.70 8.77
CA ILE A 125 12.70 13.05 10.05
C ILE A 125 11.21 12.73 10.09
N LEU A 126 10.88 11.53 10.55
CA LEU A 126 9.51 11.12 10.83
C LEU A 126 9.28 11.11 12.34
N LYS A 127 8.16 11.66 12.78
CA LYS A 127 7.71 11.57 14.17
C LYS A 127 6.25 11.14 14.19
N PRO A 128 5.84 10.20 15.05
CA PRO A 128 4.42 9.96 15.29
C PRO A 128 3.69 11.26 15.65
N GLU A 129 2.47 11.42 15.16
CA GLU A 129 1.60 12.57 15.43
C GLU A 129 0.20 12.04 15.75
N GLY A 130 -0.39 12.53 16.84
CA GLY A 130 -1.70 12.09 17.31
C GLY A 130 -1.65 10.77 18.10
N ILE A 131 -2.59 9.88 17.82
CA ILE A 131 -2.76 8.56 18.43
C ILE A 131 -2.83 7.47 17.35
N ALA A 132 -2.60 6.22 17.75
CA ALA A 132 -2.89 5.06 16.92
C ALA A 132 -4.35 4.62 17.15
N TYR A 133 -5.26 5.03 16.27
CA TYR A 133 -6.69 4.81 16.40
C TYR A 133 -7.07 3.35 16.14
N GLU A 134 -7.73 2.69 17.09
CA GLU A 134 -7.94 1.24 17.08
C GLU A 134 -9.36 0.81 16.66
N ASN A 135 -10.32 1.74 16.71
CA ASN A 135 -11.75 1.40 16.60
C ASN A 135 -12.34 1.59 15.19
N LEU A 136 -11.49 1.64 14.15
CA LEU A 136 -11.95 1.87 12.77
C LEU A 136 -12.86 0.74 12.29
N LEU A 137 -12.55 -0.50 12.65
CA LEU A 137 -13.30 -1.67 12.20
C LEU A 137 -14.77 -1.62 12.64
N SER A 138 -15.05 -1.15 13.86
CA SER A 138 -16.42 -0.99 14.35
C SER A 138 -17.23 -0.04 13.46
N ALA A 139 -16.66 1.11 13.09
CA ALA A 139 -17.31 2.06 12.20
C ALA A 139 -17.56 1.46 10.79
N LEU A 140 -16.59 0.70 10.26
CA LEU A 140 -16.73 0.02 8.96
C LEU A 140 -17.85 -1.02 8.97
N VAL A 141 -17.97 -1.81 10.05
CA VAL A 141 -19.00 -2.86 10.19
C VAL A 141 -20.40 -2.25 10.42
N SER A 142 -20.48 -1.12 11.12
CA SER A 142 -21.73 -0.41 11.36
C SER A 142 -22.29 0.30 10.13
N CYS A 143 -21.48 0.49 9.08
CA CYS A 143 -21.94 1.07 7.83
C CYS A 143 -22.68 0.03 6.98
N GLU A 144 -24.01 0.12 6.93
CA GLU A 144 -24.87 -0.83 6.23
C GLU A 144 -24.56 -0.92 4.72
N ASP A 145 -24.22 0.22 4.09
CA ASP A 145 -23.84 0.31 2.67
C ASP A 145 -22.62 -0.56 2.31
N LEU A 146 -21.77 -0.93 3.28
CA LEU A 146 -20.57 -1.75 3.05
C LEU A 146 -20.81 -3.25 3.23
N ASN A 147 -21.83 -3.65 4.00
CA ASN A 147 -22.18 -5.05 4.31
C ASN A 147 -20.97 -5.94 4.71
N LEU A 148 -20.06 -5.43 5.55
CA LEU A 148 -18.80 -6.12 5.89
C LEU A 148 -18.93 -7.19 6.99
N LYS A 149 -20.11 -7.33 7.61
CA LYS A 149 -20.32 -8.24 8.76
C LYS A 149 -19.83 -9.67 8.48
N ALA A 150 -20.08 -10.21 7.29
CA ALA A 150 -19.65 -11.56 6.93
C ALA A 150 -18.13 -11.70 6.77
N SER A 151 -17.46 -10.70 6.19
CA SER A 151 -16.00 -10.69 6.01
C SER A 151 -15.23 -10.34 7.28
N VAL A 152 -15.88 -9.66 8.23
CA VAL A 152 -15.29 -9.31 9.52
C VAL A 152 -15.59 -10.36 10.59
N GLY A 153 -16.75 -11.01 10.58
CA GLY A 153 -17.16 -11.90 11.67
C GLY A 153 -17.31 -11.15 13.00
N VAL A 154 -17.04 -11.83 14.11
CA VAL A 154 -17.09 -11.22 15.44
C VAL A 154 -15.77 -10.51 15.74
N ILE A 155 -15.85 -9.21 16.09
CA ILE A 155 -14.68 -8.40 16.46
C ILE A 155 -14.06 -8.96 17.74
N GLY A 156 -12.73 -9.12 17.75
CA GLY A 156 -12.00 -9.68 18.89
C GLY A 156 -11.88 -11.21 18.90
N GLU A 157 -12.56 -11.92 17.99
CA GLU A 157 -12.60 -13.38 17.99
C GLU A 157 -11.88 -14.03 16.80
N ASP A 158 -11.30 -15.20 17.08
CA ASP A 158 -10.81 -16.13 16.06
C ASP A 158 -11.98 -16.68 15.24
N ALA A 159 -11.82 -16.76 13.92
CA ALA A 159 -12.88 -17.22 13.02
C ALA A 159 -12.42 -18.35 12.07
N GLY A 160 -11.21 -18.87 12.28
CA GLY A 160 -10.61 -19.90 11.46
C GLY A 160 -10.31 -19.46 10.03
N LYS A 161 -9.71 -20.35 9.23
CA LYS A 161 -9.12 -20.01 7.92
C LYS A 161 -10.11 -19.35 6.95
N VAL A 162 -11.41 -19.56 7.09
CA VAL A 162 -12.43 -18.94 6.21
C VAL A 162 -12.36 -17.41 6.20
N LEU A 163 -12.04 -16.77 7.35
CA LEU A 163 -11.85 -15.32 7.44
C LEU A 163 -10.37 -14.91 7.40
N ALA A 164 -9.51 -15.73 6.80
CA ALA A 164 -8.17 -15.27 6.44
C ALA A 164 -8.24 -14.25 5.27
N PRO A 165 -7.30 -13.29 5.19
CA PRO A 165 -7.28 -12.24 4.16
C PRO A 165 -7.37 -12.73 2.71
N LYS A 166 -6.70 -13.86 2.40
CA LYS A 166 -6.68 -14.46 1.05
C LYS A 166 -7.93 -15.30 0.74
N GLU A 167 -8.82 -15.47 1.72
CA GLU A 167 -10.05 -16.26 1.62
C GLU A 167 -11.27 -15.32 1.54
N GLN A 168 -12.03 -15.17 2.64
CA GLN A 168 -13.20 -14.30 2.74
C GLN A 168 -13.04 -13.15 3.76
N GLY A 169 -11.90 -13.11 4.47
CA GLY A 169 -11.63 -12.11 5.50
C GLY A 169 -11.36 -10.71 4.94
N LEU A 170 -11.77 -9.68 5.67
CA LEU A 170 -11.40 -8.29 5.39
C LEU A 170 -9.88 -8.14 5.26
N ASN A 171 -9.44 -7.36 4.28
CA ASN A 171 -8.07 -6.86 4.16
C ASN A 171 -8.04 -5.48 3.46
N ILE A 172 -7.39 -4.52 4.11
CA ILE A 172 -7.13 -3.16 3.63
C ILE A 172 -5.69 -3.09 3.11
N GLU A 173 -5.53 -2.65 1.86
CA GLU A 173 -4.20 -2.43 1.25
C GLU A 173 -4.17 -1.13 0.44
N GLY A 174 -5.18 -0.26 0.60
CA GLY A 174 -5.27 1.00 -0.11
C GLY A 174 -5.50 2.16 0.83
N LEU A 175 -4.77 3.26 0.63
CA LEU A 175 -5.03 4.52 1.30
C LEU A 175 -4.68 5.69 0.38
N SER A 176 -5.63 6.59 0.16
CA SER A 176 -5.41 7.77 -0.66
C SER A 176 -6.05 9.00 -0.05
N THR A 177 -5.70 10.18 -0.55
CA THR A 177 -6.45 11.40 -0.29
C THR A 177 -7.09 11.93 -1.56
N ASN A 178 -8.19 12.66 -1.44
CA ASN A 178 -8.64 13.54 -2.53
C ASN A 178 -7.64 14.69 -2.76
N ALA A 179 -7.87 15.45 -3.83
CA ALA A 179 -6.95 16.48 -4.31
C ALA A 179 -6.63 17.59 -3.29
N ASP A 180 -7.55 17.90 -2.37
CA ASP A 180 -7.39 18.97 -1.38
C ASP A 180 -6.96 18.48 0.01
N GLY A 181 -6.84 17.16 0.23
CA GLY A 181 -6.42 16.62 1.52
C GLY A 181 -7.54 16.38 2.53
N SER A 182 -8.78 16.76 2.22
CA SER A 182 -9.89 16.76 3.20
C SER A 182 -10.53 15.38 3.42
N VAL A 183 -10.41 14.46 2.46
CA VAL A 183 -11.01 13.12 2.52
C VAL A 183 -9.94 12.06 2.33
N LEU A 184 -9.92 11.10 3.25
CA LEU A 184 -9.08 9.90 3.15
C LEU A 184 -9.93 8.75 2.57
N TYR A 185 -9.44 8.06 1.55
CA TYR A 185 -10.10 6.88 0.96
C TYR A 185 -9.35 5.62 1.38
N ILE A 186 -10.04 4.69 2.02
CA ILE A 186 -9.56 3.34 2.33
C ILE A 186 -9.91 2.42 1.17
N GLY A 187 -8.94 1.69 0.63
CA GLY A 187 -9.13 0.68 -0.41
C GLY A 187 -9.03 -0.74 0.13
N LEU A 188 -9.98 -1.60 -0.25
CA LEU A 188 -10.00 -2.99 0.17
C LEU A 188 -9.37 -3.91 -0.89
N ARG A 189 -8.44 -4.77 -0.47
CA ARG A 189 -8.08 -5.98 -1.23
C ARG A 189 -9.23 -6.97 -1.21
N ASN A 190 -9.84 -7.14 -0.04
CA ASN A 190 -10.94 -8.07 0.18
C ASN A 190 -11.87 -7.50 1.27
N PRO A 191 -13.20 -7.67 1.18
CA PRO A 191 -13.96 -8.31 0.11
C PRO A 191 -14.02 -7.51 -1.20
N ILE A 192 -14.47 -8.20 -2.27
CA ILE A 192 -14.72 -7.64 -3.61
C ILE A 192 -16.20 -7.94 -3.97
N PRO A 193 -17.19 -7.33 -3.28
CA PRO A 193 -18.60 -7.62 -3.50
C PRO A 193 -19.00 -7.24 -4.93
N GLU A 194 -19.88 -8.07 -5.51
CA GLU A 194 -20.31 -7.92 -6.92
C GLU A 194 -19.14 -7.83 -7.91
N GLN A 195 -17.96 -8.35 -7.53
CA GLN A 195 -16.73 -8.30 -8.33
C GLN A 195 -16.20 -6.88 -8.59
N GLN A 196 -16.55 -5.92 -7.73
CA GLN A 196 -16.07 -4.55 -7.76
C GLN A 196 -15.18 -4.24 -6.55
N ALA A 197 -14.08 -3.52 -6.79
CA ALA A 197 -13.25 -3.00 -5.71
C ALA A 197 -13.97 -1.89 -4.96
N ILE A 198 -13.70 -1.72 -3.67
CA ILE A 198 -14.33 -0.70 -2.83
C ILE A 198 -13.30 0.32 -2.37
N LEU A 199 -13.67 1.60 -2.47
CA LEU A 199 -13.06 2.70 -1.73
C LEU A 199 -14.04 3.28 -0.71
N ILE A 200 -13.58 3.53 0.51
CA ILE A 200 -14.39 3.98 1.65
C ILE A 200 -13.88 5.34 2.11
N PRO A 201 -14.65 6.43 1.95
CA PRO A 201 -14.23 7.74 2.38
C PRO A 201 -14.32 7.92 3.90
N ILE A 202 -13.32 8.51 4.53
CA ILE A 202 -13.37 9.13 5.86
C ILE A 202 -13.30 10.63 5.66
N LYS A 203 -14.32 11.35 6.13
CA LYS A 203 -14.48 12.81 5.92
C LYS A 203 -13.76 13.68 6.96
N ASN A 204 -13.30 13.08 8.06
CA ASN A 204 -12.66 13.77 9.18
C ASN A 204 -11.35 13.08 9.63
N PRO A 205 -10.46 12.63 8.72
CA PRO A 205 -9.33 11.76 9.07
C PRO A 205 -8.40 12.40 10.12
N ASN A 206 -8.16 13.72 10.02
CA ASN A 206 -7.34 14.45 10.98
C ASN A 206 -7.94 14.42 12.41
N ALA A 207 -9.26 14.52 12.55
CA ALA A 207 -9.90 14.45 13.86
C ALA A 207 -9.79 13.05 14.48
N VAL A 208 -9.88 12.01 13.65
CA VAL A 208 -9.77 10.61 14.07
C VAL A 208 -8.37 10.29 14.61
N VAL A 209 -7.32 10.57 13.83
CA VAL A 209 -5.94 10.27 14.25
C VAL A 209 -5.46 11.14 15.40
N HIS A 210 -6.15 12.23 15.74
CA HIS A 210 -5.88 13.03 16.94
C HIS A 210 -6.81 12.70 18.12
N GLY A 211 -7.64 11.65 18.03
CA GLY A 211 -8.54 11.23 19.10
C GLY A 211 -9.65 12.24 19.43
N LYS A 212 -10.02 13.11 18.47
CA LYS A 212 -11.01 14.18 18.68
C LYS A 212 -12.42 13.79 18.25
N ALA A 213 -12.58 12.76 17.41
CA ALA A 213 -13.86 12.28 16.93
C ALA A 213 -13.77 10.85 16.38
N GLU A 214 -14.90 10.15 16.38
CA GLU A 214 -15.09 8.91 15.61
C GLU A 214 -15.05 9.19 14.09
N PRO A 215 -14.69 8.20 13.25
CA PRO A 215 -14.65 8.36 11.80
C PRO A 215 -16.05 8.58 11.20
N ILE A 216 -16.17 9.63 10.40
CA ILE A 216 -17.37 9.94 9.62
C ILE A 216 -17.18 9.35 8.23
N LEU A 217 -17.83 8.20 8.00
CA LEU A 217 -17.78 7.51 6.71
C LEU A 217 -18.62 8.23 5.65
N GLY A 218 -18.09 8.29 4.43
CA GLY A 218 -18.81 8.71 3.23
C GLY A 218 -19.44 7.54 2.50
N LYS A 219 -20.18 7.86 1.43
CA LYS A 219 -20.74 6.83 0.55
C LYS A 219 -19.61 6.04 -0.11
N PRO A 220 -19.62 4.69 -0.05
CA PRO A 220 -18.62 3.87 -0.71
C PRO A 220 -18.59 4.09 -2.23
N VAL A 221 -17.40 3.99 -2.81
CA VAL A 221 -17.19 4.04 -4.27
C VAL A 221 -16.81 2.65 -4.75
N HIS A 222 -17.53 2.16 -5.75
CA HIS A 222 -17.27 0.86 -6.35
C HIS A 222 -16.59 1.03 -7.70
N LEU A 223 -15.47 0.32 -7.90
CA LEU A 223 -14.65 0.42 -9.10
C LEU A 223 -14.62 -0.92 -9.84
N ASN A 224 -14.93 -0.89 -11.14
CA ASN A 224 -14.75 -2.04 -12.01
C ASN A 224 -13.29 -2.14 -12.45
N VAL A 225 -12.52 -2.95 -11.73
CA VAL A 225 -11.11 -3.27 -12.02
C VAL A 225 -10.96 -4.76 -12.36
N GLN A 226 -11.96 -5.32 -13.07
CA GLN A 226 -11.95 -6.71 -13.54
C GLN A 226 -11.81 -7.74 -12.42
N ARG A 227 -12.70 -7.67 -11.42
CA ARG A 227 -12.80 -8.63 -10.29
C ARG A 227 -11.60 -8.63 -9.34
N ARG A 228 -10.82 -7.55 -9.33
CA ARG A 228 -9.65 -7.36 -8.47
C ARG A 228 -9.97 -6.48 -7.27
N GLY A 229 -9.22 -6.66 -6.20
CA GLY A 229 -9.19 -5.75 -5.07
C GLY A 229 -8.14 -4.67 -5.24
N ILE A 230 -8.18 -3.65 -4.41
CA ILE A 230 -7.16 -2.61 -4.33
C ILE A 230 -5.94 -3.17 -3.58
N ARG A 231 -4.76 -2.99 -4.18
CA ARG A 231 -3.46 -3.31 -3.59
C ARG A 231 -2.67 -2.06 -3.20
N SER A 232 -2.99 -0.93 -3.81
CA SER A 232 -2.47 0.40 -3.46
C SER A 232 -3.23 1.45 -4.29
N ILE A 233 -3.38 2.68 -3.78
CA ILE A 233 -4.10 3.77 -4.47
C ILE A 233 -3.63 5.17 -4.03
N GLU A 234 -3.19 6.00 -4.98
CA GLU A 234 -2.50 7.24 -4.69
C GLU A 234 -2.91 8.32 -5.69
N TYR A 235 -3.22 9.51 -5.16
CA TYR A 235 -3.51 10.67 -5.98
C TYR A 235 -2.22 11.33 -6.47
N SER A 236 -2.11 11.52 -7.78
CA SER A 236 -1.03 12.30 -8.38
C SER A 236 -1.52 13.69 -8.75
N SER A 237 -1.03 14.72 -8.05
CA SER A 237 -1.33 16.12 -8.33
C SER A 237 -0.84 16.59 -9.70
N TYR A 238 0.26 16.02 -10.22
CA TYR A 238 0.77 16.31 -11.56
C TYR A 238 -0.21 15.86 -12.64
N HIS A 239 -0.71 14.62 -12.54
CA HIS A 239 -1.66 14.05 -13.49
C HIS A 239 -3.10 14.50 -13.25
N LYS A 240 -3.41 14.95 -12.03
CA LYS A 240 -4.76 15.20 -11.50
C LYS A 240 -5.64 13.95 -11.56
N ARG A 241 -5.07 12.80 -11.19
CA ARG A 241 -5.70 11.48 -11.28
C ARG A 241 -5.21 10.58 -10.15
N PHE A 242 -6.04 9.61 -9.81
CA PHE A 242 -5.66 8.48 -8.98
C PHE A 242 -4.95 7.44 -9.84
N PHE A 243 -3.90 6.85 -9.30
CA PHE A 243 -3.34 5.61 -9.77
C PHE A 243 -3.67 4.54 -8.75
N LEU A 244 -3.99 3.34 -9.21
CA LEU A 244 -4.28 2.22 -8.33
C LEU A 244 -3.68 0.95 -8.91
N VAL A 245 -3.08 0.16 -8.03
CA VAL A 245 -2.71 -1.22 -8.34
C VAL A 245 -3.87 -2.09 -7.91
N ALA A 246 -4.37 -2.91 -8.83
CA ALA A 246 -5.40 -3.89 -8.52
C ALA A 246 -4.86 -5.32 -8.71
N GLY A 247 -5.13 -6.19 -7.75
CA GLY A 247 -4.64 -7.56 -7.68
C GLY A 247 -5.75 -8.56 -7.39
N ASP A 248 -5.53 -9.83 -7.72
CA ASP A 248 -6.44 -10.89 -7.27
C ASP A 248 -6.34 -11.06 -5.75
N ARG A 249 -7.42 -11.44 -5.07
CA ARG A 249 -7.39 -11.70 -3.62
C ARG A 249 -6.43 -12.85 -3.25
N SER A 250 -6.27 -13.84 -4.14
CA SER A 250 -5.46 -15.04 -3.91
C SER A 250 -4.12 -15.07 -4.65
N ASP A 251 -3.69 -13.92 -5.21
CA ASP A 251 -2.43 -13.76 -5.95
C ASP A 251 -2.31 -14.63 -7.22
N LYS A 252 -3.43 -15.15 -7.75
CA LYS A 252 -3.41 -16.02 -8.95
C LYS A 252 -3.42 -15.24 -10.25
N LEU A 253 -3.91 -14.00 -10.23
CA LEU A 253 -3.94 -13.14 -11.42
C LEU A 253 -2.97 -11.99 -11.25
N SER A 254 -2.19 -11.72 -12.29
CA SER A 254 -1.22 -10.61 -12.38
C SER A 254 -1.77 -9.27 -11.94
N SER A 255 -1.04 -8.52 -11.12
CA SER A 255 -1.45 -7.16 -10.74
C SER A 255 -1.49 -6.22 -11.96
N VAL A 256 -2.36 -5.21 -11.89
CA VAL A 256 -2.59 -4.25 -12.98
C VAL A 256 -2.66 -2.83 -12.43
N LEU A 257 -1.90 -1.92 -13.06
CA LEU A 257 -1.98 -0.49 -12.81
C LEU A 257 -3.12 0.14 -13.62
N TYR A 258 -3.96 0.90 -12.95
CA TYR A 258 -5.02 1.71 -13.57
C TYR A 258 -4.84 3.20 -13.25
N SER A 259 -5.48 4.04 -14.06
CA SER A 259 -5.64 5.48 -13.87
C SER A 259 -7.12 5.82 -13.78
N TRP A 260 -7.52 6.58 -12.76
CA TRP A 260 -8.90 6.94 -12.48
C TRP A 260 -9.03 8.45 -12.22
N ASP A 261 -10.12 9.05 -12.69
CA ASP A 261 -10.33 10.51 -12.58
C ASP A 261 -10.94 10.95 -11.24
N GLY A 262 -11.33 10.01 -10.38
CA GLY A 262 -11.97 10.30 -9.09
C GLY A 262 -13.51 10.34 -9.16
N ALA A 263 -14.11 10.20 -10.34
CA ALA A 263 -15.55 10.20 -10.49
C ALA A 263 -16.13 8.81 -10.14
N PRO A 264 -17.08 8.68 -9.20
CA PRO A 264 -17.57 7.38 -8.74
C PRO A 264 -18.17 6.45 -9.82
N LYS A 265 -18.58 7.01 -10.97
CA LYS A 265 -19.17 6.25 -12.08
C LYS A 265 -18.21 6.04 -13.26
N SER A 266 -17.01 6.63 -13.23
CA SER A 266 -16.05 6.44 -14.31
C SER A 266 -15.34 5.09 -14.16
N VAL A 267 -14.99 4.49 -15.30
CA VAL A 267 -14.25 3.23 -15.32
C VAL A 267 -12.76 3.53 -15.29
N PRO A 268 -11.98 2.97 -14.34
CA PRO A 268 -10.53 3.12 -14.34
C PRO A 268 -9.91 2.62 -15.65
N LYS A 269 -9.03 3.44 -16.25
CA LYS A 269 -8.30 3.09 -17.47
C LYS A 269 -7.11 2.21 -17.14
N LYS A 270 -7.03 1.03 -17.76
CA LYS A 270 -5.87 0.15 -17.65
C LYS A 270 -4.63 0.83 -18.25
N ILE A 271 -3.54 0.87 -17.49
CA ILE A 271 -2.24 1.43 -17.90
C ILE A 271 -1.24 0.32 -18.20
N ARG A 272 -1.05 -0.62 -17.27
CA ARG A 272 0.00 -1.65 -17.39
C ARG A 272 -0.37 -2.90 -16.59
N SER A 273 -0.06 -4.08 -17.11
CA SER A 273 -0.07 -5.33 -16.34
C SER A 273 1.35 -5.69 -15.91
N PHE A 274 1.49 -6.30 -14.73
CA PHE A 274 2.76 -6.76 -14.19
C PHE A 274 2.83 -8.29 -14.25
N VAL A 275 3.95 -8.84 -14.73
CA VAL A 275 4.12 -10.30 -14.86
C VAL A 275 5.10 -10.84 -13.81
N ASN A 276 6.26 -10.18 -13.68
CA ASN A 276 7.34 -10.63 -12.80
C ASN A 276 7.54 -9.70 -11.60
N LEU A 277 6.55 -8.86 -11.27
CA LEU A 277 6.57 -7.92 -10.15
C LEU A 277 5.26 -8.10 -9.38
N ASN A 278 5.32 -8.09 -8.05
CA ASN A 278 4.13 -8.11 -7.19
C ASN A 278 3.94 -6.74 -6.54
N PRO A 279 3.46 -5.72 -7.29
CA PRO A 279 3.34 -4.39 -6.74
C PRO A 279 2.26 -4.31 -5.67
N GLU A 280 2.65 -3.85 -4.48
CA GLU A 280 1.73 -3.58 -3.35
C GLU A 280 1.88 -2.15 -2.83
N ALA A 281 2.85 -1.37 -3.34
CA ALA A 281 2.89 0.08 -3.10
C ALA A 281 3.25 0.86 -4.37
N ILE A 282 2.67 2.07 -4.52
CA ILE A 282 3.15 3.06 -5.49
C ILE A 282 3.29 4.44 -4.83
N ALA A 283 4.21 5.25 -5.35
CA ALA A 283 4.44 6.61 -4.89
C ALA A 283 4.57 7.55 -6.10
N PRO A 284 3.52 8.33 -6.44
CA PRO A 284 3.64 9.41 -7.40
C PRO A 284 4.66 10.45 -6.93
N ILE A 285 5.66 10.75 -7.76
CA ILE A 285 6.71 11.71 -7.41
C ILE A 285 6.19 13.13 -7.67
N SER A 286 6.15 13.95 -6.62
CA SER A 286 5.57 15.30 -6.65
C SER A 286 6.12 16.16 -7.78
N GLY A 287 5.23 16.87 -8.49
CA GLY A 287 5.63 17.77 -9.58
C GLY A 287 6.15 17.09 -10.85
N SER A 288 6.12 15.75 -10.94
CA SER A 288 6.63 15.02 -12.09
C SER A 288 5.63 13.99 -12.64
N GLY A 289 5.87 13.53 -13.87
CA GLY A 289 5.16 12.40 -14.47
C GLY A 289 5.56 11.03 -13.92
N LYS A 290 6.51 10.98 -12.97
CA LYS A 290 7.05 9.73 -12.46
C LYS A 290 6.17 9.12 -11.39
N ILE A 291 6.03 7.80 -11.44
CA ILE A 291 5.39 6.98 -10.42
C ILE A 291 6.37 5.87 -10.09
N LEU A 292 6.81 5.84 -8.83
CA LEU A 292 7.56 4.73 -8.28
C LEU A 292 6.57 3.61 -7.96
N ILE A 293 6.91 2.38 -8.31
CA ILE A 293 6.15 1.18 -8.01
C ILE A 293 7.08 0.26 -7.23
N LEU A 294 6.64 -0.26 -6.09
CA LEU A 294 7.44 -1.11 -5.22
C LEU A 294 6.78 -2.49 -5.14
N SER A 295 7.61 -3.52 -5.13
CA SER A 295 7.19 -4.92 -5.09
C SER A 295 7.23 -5.44 -3.65
N ASP A 296 6.22 -6.19 -3.26
CA ASP A 296 6.39 -7.20 -2.22
C ASP A 296 7.23 -8.35 -2.84
N ASP A 297 8.47 -8.45 -2.38
CA ASP A 297 9.41 -9.52 -2.74
C ASP A 297 9.68 -10.47 -1.57
N GLY A 298 8.87 -10.44 -0.50
CA GLY A 298 9.03 -11.25 0.69
C GLY A 298 9.18 -12.74 0.41
N THR A 299 8.42 -13.22 -0.57
CA THR A 299 8.41 -14.64 -0.98
C THR A 299 9.41 -14.98 -2.09
N VAL A 300 10.15 -14.01 -2.62
CA VAL A 300 11.20 -14.26 -3.62
C VAL A 300 12.26 -15.17 -3.00
N ALA A 301 12.66 -16.22 -3.72
CA ALA A 301 13.55 -17.26 -3.21
C ALA A 301 15.04 -16.91 -3.42
N HIS A 302 15.84 -17.02 -2.36
CA HIS A 302 17.29 -16.76 -2.35
C HIS A 302 18.06 -18.02 -1.99
N ARG A 303 19.11 -18.34 -2.76
CA ARG A 303 20.04 -19.42 -2.41
C ARG A 303 20.94 -18.95 -1.27
N VAL A 304 20.95 -19.70 -0.18
CA VAL A 304 21.69 -19.38 1.06
C VAL A 304 22.05 -20.66 1.80
N ASP A 305 22.93 -20.56 2.79
CA ASP A 305 23.17 -21.62 3.76
C ASP A 305 22.11 -21.60 4.88
N GLN A 306 21.90 -22.74 5.57
CA GLN A 306 20.82 -22.84 6.56
C GLN A 306 21.01 -21.88 7.74
N GLU A 307 22.26 -21.54 8.06
CA GLU A 307 22.60 -20.58 9.12
C GLU A 307 22.15 -19.15 8.80
N ASP A 308 21.97 -18.81 7.52
CA ASP A 308 21.53 -17.49 7.02
C ASP A 308 20.00 -17.32 7.01
N SER A 309 19.23 -18.37 7.30
CA SER A 309 17.76 -18.37 7.22
C SER A 309 17.10 -18.68 8.56
N PHE A 310 16.06 -17.93 8.92
CA PHE A 310 15.16 -18.24 10.04
C PHE A 310 14.32 -19.49 9.77
N ASP A 311 13.96 -19.71 8.51
CA ASP A 311 13.16 -20.87 8.07
C ASP A 311 14.04 -22.01 7.58
N LYS A 312 13.48 -23.22 7.56
CA LYS A 312 14.10 -24.37 6.90
C LYS A 312 14.19 -24.11 5.39
N LEU A 313 15.35 -24.42 4.83
CA LEU A 313 15.56 -24.28 3.39
C LEU A 313 14.74 -25.31 2.60
N VAL A 314 14.29 -24.90 1.41
CA VAL A 314 13.72 -25.77 0.37
C VAL A 314 14.64 -25.68 -0.85
N ASP A 315 15.23 -26.81 -1.27
CA ASP A 315 16.21 -26.89 -2.37
C ASP A 315 17.40 -25.91 -2.23
N GLY A 316 17.83 -25.69 -0.99
CA GLY A 316 18.91 -24.76 -0.65
C GLY A 316 18.52 -23.29 -0.81
N LYS A 317 17.23 -22.96 -0.73
CA LYS A 317 16.71 -21.59 -0.79
C LYS A 317 15.80 -21.26 0.39
N CYS A 318 15.72 -19.99 0.75
CA CYS A 318 14.71 -19.43 1.64
C CYS A 318 14.00 -18.24 0.98
N ALA A 319 12.86 -17.82 1.53
CA ALA A 319 12.20 -16.59 1.14
C ALA A 319 13.02 -15.36 1.59
N CYS A 320 12.87 -14.22 0.93
CA CYS A 320 13.56 -12.97 1.27
C CYS A 320 13.32 -12.60 2.74
N LYS A 321 12.07 -12.66 3.21
CA LYS A 321 11.75 -12.31 4.60
C LYS A 321 12.35 -13.23 5.64
N SER A 322 12.63 -14.48 5.25
CA SER A 322 13.29 -15.48 6.09
C SER A 322 14.80 -15.24 6.24
N LEU A 323 15.41 -14.34 5.46
CA LEU A 323 16.83 -14.01 5.57
C LEU A 323 17.14 -13.37 6.93
N LYS A 324 18.20 -13.84 7.60
CA LYS A 324 18.67 -13.27 8.87
C LYS A 324 19.43 -11.97 8.71
N ASP A 325 20.21 -11.84 7.64
CA ASP A 325 21.02 -10.64 7.37
C ASP A 325 20.17 -9.57 6.67
N PRO A 326 19.87 -8.43 7.32
CA PRO A 326 19.09 -7.34 6.72
C PRO A 326 19.73 -6.79 5.44
N ARG A 327 21.06 -6.90 5.29
CA ARG A 327 21.76 -6.44 4.08
C ARG A 327 21.48 -7.33 2.87
N LYS A 328 20.96 -8.54 3.08
CA LYS A 328 20.53 -9.46 2.03
C LYS A 328 19.03 -9.32 1.72
N LYS A 329 18.23 -8.83 2.68
CA LYS A 329 16.81 -8.47 2.48
C LYS A 329 16.70 -7.34 1.47
N ARG A 330 15.82 -7.49 0.49
CA ARG A 330 15.69 -6.53 -0.60
C ARG A 330 14.33 -6.62 -1.29
N PHE A 331 13.87 -5.48 -1.80
CA PHE A 331 12.70 -5.39 -2.67
C PHE A 331 13.02 -4.65 -3.97
N ARG A 332 12.31 -5.01 -5.04
CA ARG A 332 12.36 -4.35 -6.34
C ARG A 332 11.47 -3.14 -6.38
N SER A 333 11.89 -2.17 -7.17
CA SER A 333 11.07 -1.05 -7.60
C SER A 333 11.16 -0.85 -9.10
N LEU A 334 10.13 -0.23 -9.66
CA LEU A 334 10.02 0.14 -11.06
C LEU A 334 9.59 1.62 -11.13
N THR A 335 10.29 2.44 -11.91
CA THR A 335 9.85 3.81 -12.16
C THR A 335 9.18 3.92 -13.54
N LEU A 336 7.91 4.32 -13.56
CA LEU A 336 7.22 4.69 -14.80
C LEU A 336 7.21 6.21 -14.96
N ASN A 337 7.50 6.70 -16.15
CA ASN A 337 7.28 8.11 -16.51
C ASN A 337 6.08 8.20 -17.45
N LEU A 338 4.97 8.73 -16.94
CA LEU A 338 3.71 8.83 -17.65
C LEU A 338 3.44 10.28 -18.02
N ASN A 339 2.99 10.51 -19.25
CA ASN A 339 2.55 11.84 -19.66
C ASN A 339 1.05 12.00 -19.36
N LYS A 340 0.58 13.26 -19.28
CA LYS A 340 -0.83 13.55 -18.90
C LYS A 340 -1.84 13.01 -19.91
N GLN A 341 -1.47 12.86 -21.19
CA GLN A 341 -2.38 12.39 -22.23
C GLN A 341 -2.54 10.86 -22.20
N SER A 342 -1.47 10.11 -21.91
CA SER A 342 -1.50 8.64 -21.89
C SER A 342 -2.40 8.08 -20.79
N VAL A 343 -2.62 8.82 -19.71
CA VAL A 343 -3.36 8.38 -18.51
C VAL A 343 -4.82 8.82 -18.47
N ARG A 344 -5.26 9.65 -19.42
CA ARG A 344 -6.66 10.12 -19.51
C ARG A 344 -7.59 9.10 -20.11
#